data_AF-A0A359BEA9-F1
#
_entry.id   AF-A0A359BEA9-F1
#
_cell.length_a   1.000
_cell.length_b   1.000
_cell.length_c   1.000
_cell.angle_alpha   90.00
_cell.angle_beta   90.00
_cell.angle_gamma   90.00
#
_symmetry.space_group_name_H-M   'P 1'
#
loop_
_entity.id
_entity.type
_entity.pdbx_description
1 polymer ?
#
loop_
_entity_poly.entity_id
_entity_poly.type
_entity_poly.pdbx_seq_one_letter_code
_entity_poly.pdbx_strand_id
1 'polypeptide(L)'
;MRPGLSVLVVPNWLSRQGSDDLAIELRNSLDWSQGAIRLFGRTIDEPRITTWCGDIPYTYSNRELLPRPWPTSLANIRDALHHLLAHHEIRTQHGLNHCLLNYYRSGTDSMGWHRDNEPELGRHPVVVS
;
A
#
# COMPACT_ATOMS: atom_id res chain seq x y z
N MET A 1 19.61 -8.26 -0.66
CA MET A 1 19.20 -7.25 -1.65
C MET A 1 19.43 -7.86 -3.04
N ARG A 2 18.41 -7.92 -3.92
CA ARG A 2 18.67 -8.28 -5.33
C ARG A 2 19.53 -7.18 -5.97
N PRO A 3 20.50 -7.52 -6.84
CA PRO A 3 21.18 -6.52 -7.66
C PRO A 3 20.14 -5.67 -8.42
N GLY A 4 20.29 -4.35 -8.35
CA GLY A 4 19.36 -3.40 -8.99
C GLY A 4 18.17 -2.94 -8.14
N LEU A 5 18.08 -3.34 -6.86
CA LEU A 5 17.14 -2.74 -5.93
C LEU A 5 17.73 -1.45 -5.34
N SER A 6 17.02 -0.34 -5.50
CA SER A 6 17.34 0.95 -4.89
C SER A 6 16.28 1.31 -3.86
N VAL A 7 16.71 1.88 -2.73
CA VAL A 7 15.84 2.37 -1.67
C VAL A 7 16.14 3.85 -1.45
N LEU A 8 15.10 4.66 -1.52
CA LEU A 8 15.11 6.07 -1.13
C LEU A 8 14.35 6.21 0.19
N VAL A 9 14.97 6.84 1.18
CA VAL A 9 14.32 7.14 2.47
C VAL A 9 14.17 8.65 2.59
N VAL A 10 12.94 9.12 2.73
CA VAL A 10 12.60 10.53 2.94
C VAL A 10 12.01 10.69 4.34
N PRO A 11 12.84 10.97 5.36
CA PRO A 11 12.36 11.08 6.73
C PRO A 11 11.45 12.30 6.90
N ASN A 12 10.40 12.18 7.71
CA ASN A 12 9.47 13.26 8.03
C ASN A 12 8.86 13.93 6.78
N TRP A 13 8.58 13.15 5.72
CA TRP A 13 7.95 13.67 4.49
C TRP A 13 6.61 14.35 4.77
N LEU A 14 5.80 13.77 5.65
CA LEU A 14 4.66 14.45 6.27
C LEU A 14 5.07 15.03 7.62
N SER A 15 4.50 16.19 7.96
CA SER A 15 4.61 16.71 9.32
C SER A 15 3.94 15.76 10.30
N ARG A 16 4.39 15.75 11.56
CA ARG A 16 3.79 14.92 12.62
C ARG A 16 2.27 15.15 12.70
N GLN A 17 1.85 16.42 12.77
CA GLN A 17 0.42 16.76 12.84
C GLN A 17 -0.34 16.29 11.61
N GLY A 18 0.19 16.51 10.40
CA GLY A 18 -0.46 16.07 9.17
C GLY A 18 -0.58 14.55 9.07
N SER A 19 0.43 13.81 9.56
CA SER A 19 0.39 12.35 9.65
C SER A 19 -0.66 11.86 10.65
N ASP A 20 -0.75 12.49 11.83
CA ASP A 20 -1.69 12.11 12.88
C ASP A 20 -3.15 12.37 12.43
N ASP A 21 -3.41 13.52 11.81
CA ASP A 21 -4.73 13.89 11.30
C ASP A 21 -5.18 12.96 10.18
N LEU A 22 -4.29 12.68 9.21
CA LEU A 22 -4.55 11.73 8.12
C LEU A 22 -4.83 10.32 8.67
N ALA A 23 -4.05 9.85 9.63
CA ALA A 23 -4.25 8.52 10.22
C ALA A 23 -5.61 8.40 10.93
N ILE A 24 -6.04 9.44 11.65
CA ILE A 24 -7.36 9.48 12.30
C ILE A 24 -8.48 9.47 11.25
N GLU A 25 -8.35 10.30 10.21
CA GLU A 25 -9.32 10.38 9.12
C GLU A 25 -9.51 9.01 8.45
N LEU A 26 -8.43 8.43 7.91
CA LEU A 26 -8.49 7.17 7.15
C LEU A 26 -9.00 6.00 8.00
N ARG A 27 -8.60 5.95 9.27
CA ARG A 27 -9.09 4.90 10.19
C ARG A 27 -10.60 4.97 10.36
N ASN A 28 -11.16 6.17 10.41
CA ASN A 28 -12.58 6.38 10.71
C ASN A 28 -13.47 6.39 9.45
N SER A 29 -12.91 6.71 8.28
CA SER A 29 -13.67 6.94 7.05
C SER A 29 -13.66 5.78 6.07
N LEU A 30 -12.70 4.86 6.17
CA LEU A 30 -12.55 3.77 5.20
C LEU A 30 -13.20 2.48 5.67
N ASP A 31 -13.68 1.70 4.70
CA ASP A 31 -14.22 0.36 4.93
C ASP A 31 -13.08 -0.65 5.10
N TRP A 32 -12.73 -0.91 6.35
CA TRP A 32 -11.72 -1.91 6.72
C TRP A 32 -12.30 -3.32 6.76
N SER A 33 -11.55 -4.29 6.24
CA SER A 33 -11.94 -5.69 6.24
C SER A 33 -10.79 -6.59 6.68
N GLN A 34 -11.09 -7.65 7.42
CA GLN A 34 -10.11 -8.67 7.75
C GLN A 34 -10.18 -9.77 6.68
N GLY A 35 -9.07 -9.98 5.97
CA GLY A 35 -8.94 -11.07 5.01
C GLY A 35 -8.62 -12.39 5.70
N ALA A 36 -8.49 -13.44 4.90
CA ALA A 36 -8.01 -14.74 5.34
C ALA A 36 -6.84 -15.19 4.46
N ILE A 37 -5.85 -15.84 5.07
CA ILE A 37 -4.68 -16.40 4.39
C ILE A 37 -4.62 -17.91 4.63
N ARG A 38 -4.03 -18.61 3.66
CA ARG A 38 -3.82 -20.06 3.78
C ARG A 38 -2.35 -20.35 4.09
N LEU A 39 -2.08 -20.86 5.28
CA LEU A 39 -0.76 -21.26 5.75
C LEU A 39 -0.78 -22.74 6.12
N PHE A 40 0.17 -23.52 5.56
CA PHE A 40 0.29 -24.96 5.82
C PHE A 40 -1.02 -25.75 5.65
N GLY A 41 -1.80 -25.39 4.62
CA GLY A 41 -3.08 -26.01 4.31
C GLY A 41 -4.26 -25.53 5.18
N ARG A 42 -4.03 -24.74 6.23
CA ARG A 42 -5.07 -24.16 7.09
C ARG A 42 -5.38 -22.72 6.67
N THR A 43 -6.66 -22.35 6.71
CA THR A 43 -7.09 -20.96 6.55
C THR A 43 -7.14 -20.29 7.92
N ILE A 44 -6.47 -19.16 8.06
CA ILE A 44 -6.50 -18.32 9.26
C ILE A 44 -6.81 -16.88 8.87
N ASP A 45 -7.33 -16.10 9.81
CA ASP A 45 -7.52 -14.67 9.60
C ASP A 45 -6.16 -13.98 9.42
N GLU A 46 -6.12 -13.00 8.52
CA GLU A 46 -4.97 -12.12 8.42
C GLU A 46 -4.80 -11.37 9.74
N PRO A 47 -3.58 -11.32 10.31
CA PRO A 47 -3.33 -10.59 11.55
C PRO A 47 -3.20 -9.10 11.27
N ARG A 48 -4.14 -8.52 10.53
CA ARG A 48 -4.31 -7.08 10.24
C ARG A 48 -5.64 -6.88 9.52
N ILE A 49 -6.14 -5.65 9.51
CA ILE A 49 -7.25 -5.29 8.63
C ILE A 49 -6.75 -4.46 7.46
N THR A 50 -7.37 -4.67 6.30
CA THR A 50 -6.94 -4.05 5.05
C THR A 50 -8.10 -3.33 4.37
N THR A 51 -7.75 -2.31 3.61
CA THR A 51 -8.65 -1.71 2.63
C THR A 51 -7.83 -1.32 1.39
N TRP A 52 -8.53 -0.97 0.31
CA TRP A 52 -7.93 -0.80 -1.00
C TRP A 52 -8.61 0.29 -1.79
N CYS A 53 -7.81 1.07 -2.52
CA CYS A 53 -8.25 1.90 -3.64
C CYS A 53 -7.28 1.74 -4.82
N GLY A 54 -7.80 1.89 -6.03
CA GLY A 54 -6.98 1.73 -7.23
C GLY A 54 -7.79 1.82 -8.50
N ASP A 55 -7.09 2.20 -9.56
CA ASP A 55 -7.66 2.49 -10.88
C ASP A 55 -7.82 1.22 -11.73
N ILE A 56 -7.07 0.17 -11.39
CA ILE A 56 -7.04 -1.12 -12.10
C ILE A 56 -7.23 -2.29 -11.14
N PRO A 57 -7.70 -3.46 -11.63
CA PRO A 57 -7.73 -4.68 -10.84
C PRO A 57 -6.31 -5.09 -10.38
N TYR A 58 -6.23 -5.70 -9.21
CA TYR A 58 -4.99 -6.22 -8.63
C TYR A 58 -5.26 -7.51 -7.87
N THR A 59 -4.42 -8.53 -8.01
CA THR A 59 -4.57 -9.81 -7.31
C THR A 59 -3.63 -9.89 -6.12
N TYR A 60 -4.17 -9.62 -4.94
CA TYR A 60 -3.44 -9.72 -3.69
C TYR A 60 -3.76 -11.03 -2.96
N SER A 61 -2.76 -11.89 -2.72
CA SER A 61 -2.95 -13.12 -1.93
C SER A 61 -4.08 -14.04 -2.45
N ASN A 62 -4.20 -14.18 -3.77
CA ASN A 62 -5.29 -14.88 -4.47
C ASN A 62 -6.68 -14.25 -4.33
N ARG A 63 -6.77 -13.01 -3.85
CA ARG A 63 -8.00 -12.20 -3.82
C ARG A 63 -7.90 -11.13 -4.89
N GLU A 64 -8.85 -11.13 -5.82
CA GLU A 64 -9.00 -10.03 -6.77
C GLU A 64 -9.54 -8.78 -6.05
N LEU A 65 -8.80 -7.69 -6.17
CA LEU A 65 -9.17 -6.36 -5.72
C LEU A 65 -9.63 -5.57 -6.94
N LEU A 66 -10.95 -5.42 -7.08
CA LEU A 66 -11.54 -4.65 -8.16
C LEU A 66 -11.22 -3.14 -8.00
N PRO A 67 -11.23 -2.36 -9.10
CA PRO A 67 -11.05 -0.92 -9.04
C PRO A 67 -11.99 -0.26 -8.02
N ARG A 68 -11.43 0.63 -7.21
CA ARG A 68 -12.15 1.38 -6.18
C ARG A 68 -11.67 2.82 -6.19
N PRO A 69 -12.59 3.81 -6.19
CA PRO A 69 -12.21 5.22 -6.18
C PRO A 69 -11.24 5.54 -5.05
N TRP A 70 -10.29 6.42 -5.33
CA TRP A 70 -9.40 6.96 -4.31
C TRP A 70 -10.19 7.89 -3.39
N PRO A 71 -10.13 7.69 -2.06
CA PRO A 71 -10.51 8.72 -1.10
C PRO A 71 -9.73 10.01 -1.38
N THR A 72 -10.37 11.18 -1.24
CA THR A 72 -9.77 12.48 -1.57
C THR A 72 -8.42 12.69 -0.88
N SER A 73 -8.31 12.32 0.40
CA SER A 73 -7.07 12.40 1.18
C SER A 73 -5.97 11.52 0.59
N LEU A 74 -6.28 10.29 0.17
CA LEU A 74 -5.31 9.40 -0.47
C LEU A 74 -4.93 9.85 -1.89
N ALA A 75 -5.87 10.42 -2.65
CA ALA A 75 -5.57 11.00 -3.95
C ALA A 75 -4.58 12.18 -3.82
N ASN A 76 -4.77 13.05 -2.82
CA ASN A 76 -3.85 14.14 -2.54
C ASN A 76 -2.44 13.64 -2.18
N ILE A 77 -2.34 12.58 -1.37
CA ILE A 77 -1.06 11.94 -1.04
C ILE A 77 -0.42 11.32 -2.27
N ARG A 78 -1.18 10.60 -3.10
CA ARG A 78 -0.72 9.99 -4.35
C ARG A 78 -0.11 11.05 -5.27
N ASP A 79 -0.79 12.18 -5.44
CA ASP A 79 -0.34 13.25 -6.33
C ASP A 79 0.92 13.94 -5.77
N ALA A 80 0.98 14.16 -4.45
CA ALA A 80 2.19 14.66 -3.79
C ALA A 80 3.39 13.68 -3.93
N LEU A 81 3.15 12.37 -3.86
CA LEU A 81 4.16 11.35 -4.10
C LEU A 81 4.63 11.36 -5.56
N HIS A 82 3.76 11.59 -6.54
CA HIS A 82 4.18 11.74 -7.94
C HIS A 82 5.17 12.90 -8.10
N HIS A 83 4.94 14.02 -7.43
CA HIS A 83 5.88 15.15 -7.41
C HIS A 83 7.22 14.78 -6.76
N LEU A 84 7.19 14.07 -5.63
CA LEU A 84 8.39 13.58 -4.94
C LEU A 84 9.21 12.63 -5.83
N LEU A 85 8.55 11.66 -6.47
CA LEU A 85 9.21 10.71 -7.36
C LEU A 85 9.84 11.43 -8.55
N ALA A 86 9.13 12.40 -9.15
CA ALA A 86 9.66 13.21 -10.25
C ALA A 86 10.89 14.03 -9.82
N HIS A 87 10.87 14.63 -8.63
CA HIS A 87 12.00 15.37 -8.06
C HIS A 87 13.25 14.50 -7.88
N HIS A 88 13.08 13.24 -7.52
CA HIS A 88 14.17 12.25 -7.39
C HIS A 88 14.46 11.48 -8.68
N GLU A 89 13.95 11.94 -9.82
CA GLU A 89 14.13 11.29 -11.13
C GLU A 89 13.65 9.84 -11.21
N ILE A 90 12.79 9.43 -10.27
CA ILE A 90 12.16 8.10 -10.27
C ILE A 90 10.99 8.13 -11.24
N ARG A 91 11.05 7.29 -12.27
CA ARG A 91 10.01 7.18 -13.29
C ARG A 91 9.12 5.97 -13.01
N THR A 92 7.82 6.17 -13.20
CA THR A 92 6.82 5.11 -13.19
C THR A 92 6.16 5.09 -14.57
N GLN A 93 5.94 3.90 -15.14
CA GLN A 93 5.31 3.80 -16.47
C GLN A 93 3.83 4.20 -16.43
N HIS A 94 3.15 3.91 -15.31
CA HIS A 94 1.71 4.06 -15.16
C HIS A 94 1.31 4.96 -13.98
N GLY A 95 2.26 5.67 -13.36
CA GLY A 95 2.01 6.34 -12.10
C GLY A 95 1.84 5.35 -10.93
N LEU A 96 1.57 5.89 -9.76
CA LEU A 96 0.96 5.12 -8.66
C LEU A 96 -0.52 4.98 -8.97
N ASN A 97 -0.97 3.76 -9.25
CA ASN A 97 -2.33 3.47 -9.74
C ASN A 97 -3.15 2.62 -8.76
N HIS A 98 -2.57 2.25 -7.62
CA HIS A 98 -3.30 1.63 -6.53
C HIS A 98 -2.60 1.79 -5.17
N CYS A 99 -3.34 1.54 -4.10
CA CYS A 99 -2.87 1.55 -2.72
C CYS A 99 -3.59 0.48 -1.90
N LEU A 100 -2.79 -0.43 -1.31
CA LEU A 100 -3.24 -1.37 -0.29
C LEU A 100 -2.90 -0.79 1.08
N LEU A 101 -3.91 -0.45 1.86
CA LEU A 101 -3.74 0.05 3.21
C LEU A 101 -3.78 -1.11 4.20
N ASN A 102 -2.79 -1.14 5.09
CA ASN A 102 -2.71 -2.10 6.18
C ASN A 102 -2.85 -1.34 7.51
N TYR A 103 -3.85 -1.71 8.30
CA TYR A 103 -4.02 -1.19 9.65
C TYR A 103 -3.73 -2.28 10.68
N TYR A 104 -2.67 -2.03 11.45
CA TYR A 104 -2.21 -2.85 12.57
C TYR A 104 -2.84 -2.31 13.86
N ARG A 105 -3.86 -3.01 14.36
CA ARG A 105 -4.68 -2.56 15.49
C ARG A 105 -3.90 -2.54 16.80
N SER A 106 -2.92 -3.43 16.93
CA SER A 106 -2.03 -3.54 18.08
C SER A 106 -0.72 -4.23 17.70
N GLY A 107 0.21 -4.37 18.64
CA GLY A 107 1.48 -5.07 18.42
C GLY A 107 1.35 -6.59 18.16
N THR A 108 0.15 -7.17 18.24
CA THR A 108 -0.10 -8.56 17.85
C THR A 108 -0.44 -8.71 16.36
N ASP A 109 -0.85 -7.62 15.71
CA ASP A 109 -1.06 -7.61 14.26
C ASP A 109 0.32 -7.63 13.57
N SER A 110 0.41 -8.31 12.42
CA SER A 110 1.68 -8.54 11.74
C SER A 110 1.51 -8.80 10.25
N MET A 111 2.65 -8.82 9.55
CA MET A 111 2.77 -9.24 8.18
C MET A 111 3.93 -10.24 8.11
N GLY A 112 3.67 -11.43 7.59
CA GLY A 112 4.71 -12.43 7.38
C GLY A 112 5.75 -11.96 6.37
N TRP A 113 6.92 -12.58 6.39
CA TRP A 113 7.93 -12.37 5.35
C TRP A 113 7.32 -12.65 3.97
N HIS A 114 7.28 -11.63 3.13
CA HIS A 114 6.79 -11.69 1.76
C HIS A 114 7.61 -10.75 0.89
N ARG A 115 7.27 -10.76 -0.38
CA ARG A 115 7.77 -9.80 -1.35
C ARG A 115 6.63 -9.45 -2.28
N ASP A 116 6.50 -8.18 -2.62
CA ASP A 116 5.64 -7.72 -3.70
C ASP A 116 6.30 -8.11 -5.03
N ASN A 117 5.82 -9.20 -5.61
CA ASN A 117 6.33 -9.78 -6.86
C ASN A 117 5.23 -10.37 -7.73
N GLU A 118 4.01 -9.87 -7.55
CA GLU A 118 2.86 -10.15 -8.35
C GLU A 118 3.18 -9.80 -9.82
N PRO A 119 2.86 -10.69 -10.79
CA PRO A 119 3.22 -10.46 -12.19
C PRO A 119 2.70 -9.14 -12.77
N GLU A 120 1.56 -8.67 -12.27
CA GLU A 120 0.90 -7.43 -12.70
C GLU A 120 1.66 -6.15 -12.31
N LEU A 121 2.56 -6.22 -11.31
CA LEU A 121 3.46 -5.12 -10.96
C LEU A 121 4.59 -4.92 -11.98
N GLY A 122 4.81 -5.90 -12.85
CA GLY A 122 5.86 -5.88 -13.86
C GLY A 122 7.26 -6.15 -13.29
N ARG A 123 8.29 -5.87 -14.09
CA ARG A 123 9.67 -6.33 -13.82
C ARG A 123 10.39 -5.52 -12.74
N HIS A 124 10.17 -4.21 -12.71
CA HIS A 124 10.82 -3.25 -11.81
C HIS A 124 9.79 -2.27 -11.24
N PRO A 125 8.86 -2.75 -10.40
CA PRO A 125 7.85 -1.89 -9.83
C PRO A 125 8.46 -0.84 -8.90
N VAL A 126 7.84 0.33 -8.88
CA VAL A 126 8.07 1.34 -7.86
C VAL A 126 7.00 1.16 -6.79
N VAL A 127 7.43 0.82 -5.58
CA VAL A 127 6.57 0.72 -4.40
C VAL A 127 6.92 1.86 -3.45
N VAL A 128 5.91 2.52 -2.90
CA VAL A 128 6.06 3.60 -1.92
C VAL A 128 5.30 3.20 -0.66
N SER A 129 5.93 3.35 0.51
CA SER A 129 5.38 3.01 1.82
C SER A 129 5.75 4.06 2.86
#